data_AF-A0A948SMU0-F1
#
_entry.id   AF-A0A948SMU0-F1
#
_cell.length_a   1.000
_cell.length_b   1.000
_cell.length_c   1.000
_cell.angle_alpha   90.00
_cell.angle_beta   90.00
_cell.angle_gamma   90.00
#
_symmetry.space_group_name_H-M   'P 1'
#
loop_
_entity.id
_entity.type
_entity.pdbx_description
1 polymer ?
#
loop_
_entity_poly.entity_id
_entity_poly.type
_entity_poly.pdbx_seq_one_letter_code
_entity_poly.pdbx_strand_id
1 'polypeptide(L)'
;MRILLVSQFYPGPDDPDLGAFVAQMSEALERRGNVIERVAIDRRGGSRVRHLKLGTDAIAAARSFRPDVIYAHFLVPAGAMASLASLSSRTPLVLTAHGQDVRNLGSIPG
;
A
#
# COMPACT_ATOMS: atom_id res chain seq x y z
N MET A 1 -0.25 -13.03 11.69
CA MET A 1 -1.45 -12.55 10.96
C MET A 1 -1.18 -12.51 9.47
N ARG A 2 -2.23 -12.43 8.64
CA ARG A 2 -2.18 -12.18 7.20
C ARG A 2 -2.33 -10.67 6.96
N ILE A 3 -1.28 -10.04 6.44
CA ILE A 3 -1.26 -8.59 6.19
C ILE A 3 -1.18 -8.35 4.69
N LEU A 4 -2.11 -7.56 4.14
CA LEU A 4 -1.99 -7.05 2.78
C LEU A 4 -1.32 -5.68 2.82
N LEU A 5 -0.08 -5.60 2.37
CA LEU A 5 0.67 -4.36 2.26
C LEU A 5 0.38 -3.69 0.91
N VAL A 6 -0.13 -2.46 0.94
CA VAL A 6 -0.39 -1.65 -0.26
C VAL A 6 0.49 -0.41 -0.24
N SER A 7 1.37 -0.27 -1.22
CA SER A 7 2.33 0.86 -1.26
C SER A 7 2.56 1.38 -2.67
N GLN A 8 2.66 2.69 -2.82
CA GLN A 8 3.11 3.31 -4.07
C GLN A 8 4.64 3.32 -4.23
N PHE A 9 5.37 2.83 -3.23
CA PHE A 9 6.82 2.75 -3.21
C PHE A 9 7.29 1.41 -2.64
N TYR A 10 8.06 0.66 -3.42
CA TYR A 10 8.72 -0.57 -2.99
C TYR A 10 9.98 -0.80 -3.85
N PRO A 11 11.01 -1.50 -3.33
CA PRO A 11 12.20 -1.77 -4.12
C PRO A 11 11.88 -2.62 -5.36
N GLY A 12 12.37 -2.20 -6.51
CA GLY A 12 12.34 -2.99 -7.74
C GLY A 12 13.73 -3.13 -8.36
N PRO A 13 13.85 -3.87 -9.48
CA PRO A 13 15.13 -4.17 -10.11
C PRO A 13 15.87 -2.92 -10.61
N ASP A 14 15.14 -1.96 -11.18
CA ASP A 14 15.71 -0.72 -11.73
C ASP A 14 15.78 0.42 -10.70
N ASP A 15 14.99 0.34 -9.62
CA ASP A 15 14.91 1.34 -8.55
C ASP A 15 15.03 0.67 -7.16
N PRO A 16 16.20 0.14 -6.80
CA PRO A 16 16.36 -0.69 -5.60
C PRO A 16 16.23 0.08 -4.28
N ASP A 17 16.41 1.40 -4.31
CA ASP A 17 16.29 2.28 -3.15
C ASP A 17 14.85 2.78 -2.93
N LEU A 18 13.95 2.59 -3.91
CA LEU A 18 12.57 3.06 -3.84
C LEU A 18 11.84 2.40 -2.67
N GLY A 19 11.32 3.19 -1.72
CA GLY A 19 10.52 2.64 -0.63
C GLY A 19 11.28 1.67 0.29
N ALA A 20 12.60 1.81 0.44
CA ALA A 20 13.41 0.95 1.34
C ALA A 20 12.85 0.88 2.78
N PHE A 21 12.25 1.96 3.29
CA PHE A 21 11.53 1.96 4.56
C PHE A 21 10.38 0.94 4.60
N VAL A 22 9.60 0.84 3.53
CA VAL A 22 8.47 -0.10 3.40
C VAL A 22 8.97 -1.53 3.40
N ALA A 23 10.06 -1.81 2.68
CA ALA A 23 10.70 -3.13 2.67
C ALA A 23 11.17 -3.53 4.08
N GLN A 24 11.92 -2.66 4.76
CA GLN A 24 12.40 -2.92 6.13
C GLN A 24 11.25 -3.15 7.11
N MET A 25 10.16 -2.38 7.01
CA MET A 25 8.95 -2.58 7.81
C MET A 25 8.29 -3.92 7.53
N SER A 26 8.14 -4.29 6.25
CA SER A 26 7.56 -5.56 5.83
C SER A 26 8.37 -6.74 6.37
N GLU A 27 9.69 -6.71 6.22
CA GLU A 27 10.58 -7.76 6.74
C GLU A 27 10.53 -7.84 8.27
N ALA A 28 10.45 -6.71 8.97
CA ALA A 28 10.33 -6.69 10.43
C ALA A 28 9.02 -7.33 10.90
N LEU A 29 7.92 -7.11 10.17
CA LEU A 29 6.63 -7.74 10.45
C LEU A 29 6.67 -9.24 10.13
N GLU A 30 7.30 -9.66 9.04
CA GLU A 30 7.49 -11.08 8.72
C GLU A 30 8.34 -11.80 9.78
N ARG A 31 9.44 -11.19 10.25
CA ARG A 31 10.27 -11.73 11.35
C ARG A 31 9.48 -11.93 12.65
N ARG A 32 8.36 -11.23 12.83
CA ARG A 32 7.43 -11.43 13.97
C ARG A 32 6.38 -12.52 13.72
N GLY A 33 6.49 -13.29 12.64
CA GLY A 33 5.58 -14.40 12.31
C GLY A 33 4.34 -13.98 11.52
N ASN A 34 4.37 -12.83 10.84
CA ASN A 34 3.28 -12.43 9.95
C ASN A 34 3.52 -12.93 8.52
N VAL A 35 2.43 -13.23 7.82
CA VAL A 35 2.43 -13.54 6.39
C VAL A 35 2.02 -12.29 5.65
N ILE A 36 2.84 -11.81 4.72
CA ILE A 36 2.60 -10.54 4.02
C ILE A 36 2.46 -10.77 2.53
N GLU A 37 1.32 -10.37 1.98
CA GLU A 37 1.16 -10.19 0.54
C GLU A 37 1.39 -8.72 0.20
N ARG A 38 2.19 -8.45 -0.82
CA ARG A 38 2.62 -7.10 -1.20
C ARG A 38 2.02 -6.73 -2.54
N VAL A 39 1.25 -5.66 -2.57
CA VAL A 39 0.75 -5.01 -3.78
C VAL A 39 1.38 -3.63 -3.84
N ALA A 40 2.41 -3.48 -4.67
CA ALA A 40 3.17 -2.24 -4.70
C ALA A 40 3.67 -1.84 -6.09
N ILE A 41 4.02 -0.57 -6.22
CA ILE A 41 4.74 -0.02 -7.38
C ILE A 41 6.24 -0.05 -7.07
N ASP A 42 6.99 -0.68 -7.96
CA ASP A 42 8.39 -1.05 -7.78
C ASP A 42 9.38 -0.22 -8.61
N ARG A 43 8.90 0.82 -9.30
CA ARG A 43 9.72 1.68 -10.16
C ARG A 43 9.29 3.14 -10.15
N ARG A 44 10.23 4.02 -10.46
CA ARG A 44 10.03 5.46 -10.63
C ARG A 44 9.40 5.75 -12.00
N GLY A 45 8.66 6.86 -12.06
CA GLY A 45 8.02 7.32 -13.29
C GLY A 45 6.84 6.45 -13.77
N GLY A 46 6.53 6.56 -15.05
CA GLY A 46 5.40 5.88 -15.69
C GLY A 46 4.06 6.64 -15.63
N SER A 47 3.05 6.08 -16.29
CA SER A 47 1.71 6.66 -16.40
C SER A 47 0.94 6.64 -15.07
N ARG A 48 0.01 7.59 -14.89
CA ARG A 48 -0.93 7.62 -13.75
C ARG A 48 -1.82 6.38 -13.68
N VAL A 49 -2.01 5.68 -14.79
CA VAL A 49 -2.76 4.40 -14.89
C VAL A 49 -2.23 3.35 -13.91
N ARG A 50 -0.95 3.41 -13.52
CA ARG A 50 -0.37 2.48 -12.53
C ARG A 50 -1.10 2.52 -11.18
N HIS A 51 -1.67 3.66 -10.79
CA HIS A 51 -2.41 3.79 -9.53
C HIS A 51 -3.78 3.12 -9.62
N LEU A 52 -4.40 3.13 -10.79
CA LEU A 52 -5.62 2.34 -11.03
C LEU A 52 -5.31 0.84 -10.96
N LYS A 53 -4.21 0.41 -11.59
CA LYS A 53 -3.74 -0.97 -11.49
C LYS A 53 -3.45 -1.37 -10.04
N LEU A 54 -2.79 -0.50 -9.26
CA LEU A 54 -2.55 -0.72 -7.84
C LEU A 54 -3.86 -0.97 -7.09
N GLY A 55 -4.91 -0.19 -7.38
CA GLY A 55 -6.24 -0.39 -6.80
C GLY A 55 -6.90 -1.71 -7.20
N THR A 56 -6.88 -2.06 -8.49
CA THR A 56 -7.46 -3.34 -8.95
C THR A 56 -6.74 -4.54 -8.37
N ASP A 57 -5.41 -4.48 -8.32
CA ASP A 57 -4.58 -5.54 -7.74
C ASP A 57 -4.83 -5.64 -6.22
N ALA A 58 -4.96 -4.51 -5.51
CA ALA A 58 -5.23 -4.51 -4.07
C ALA A 58 -6.61 -5.09 -3.75
N ILE A 59 -7.63 -4.78 -4.54
CA ILE A 59 -8.98 -5.38 -4.39
C ILE A 59 -8.94 -6.89 -4.66
N ALA A 60 -8.25 -7.31 -5.73
CA ALA A 60 -8.12 -8.72 -6.07
C ALA A 60 -7.39 -9.48 -4.95
N ALA A 61 -6.26 -8.96 -4.49
CA ALA A 61 -5.48 -9.52 -3.39
C ALA A 61 -6.29 -9.55 -2.08
N ALA A 62 -7.02 -8.49 -1.74
CA ALA A 62 -7.85 -8.49 -0.52
C ALA A 62 -8.91 -9.61 -0.52
N ARG A 63 -9.48 -9.93 -1.70
CA ARG A 63 -10.49 -10.98 -1.84
C ARG A 63 -9.89 -12.39 -1.84
N SER A 64 -8.75 -12.59 -2.50
CA SER A 64 -8.09 -13.90 -2.59
C SER A 64 -7.29 -14.22 -1.32
N PHE A 65 -6.49 -13.27 -0.85
CA PHE A 65 -5.62 -13.41 0.30
C PHE A 65 -6.37 -13.33 1.63
N ARG A 66 -7.58 -12.75 1.67
CA ARG A 66 -8.40 -12.61 2.90
C ARG A 66 -7.55 -12.13 4.10
N PRO A 67 -6.91 -10.96 4.00
CA PRO A 67 -6.05 -10.45 5.06
C PRO A 67 -6.85 -10.16 6.34
N ASP A 68 -6.18 -10.29 7.48
CA ASP A 68 -6.71 -9.83 8.77
C ASP A 68 -6.70 -8.29 8.84
N VAL A 69 -5.75 -7.66 8.14
CA VAL A 69 -5.59 -6.20 8.06
C VAL A 69 -4.95 -5.80 6.73
N ILE A 70 -5.42 -4.69 6.16
CA ILE A 70 -4.76 -4.00 5.05
C ILE A 70 -3.89 -2.90 5.65
N TYR A 71 -2.61 -2.89 5.32
CA TYR A 71 -1.66 -1.88 5.74
C TYR A 71 -1.22 -1.03 4.56
N ALA A 72 -1.57 0.25 4.57
CA ALA A 72 -1.26 1.19 3.51
C ALA A 72 -0.15 2.18 3.91
N HIS A 73 0.68 2.53 2.93
CA HIS A 73 1.78 3.46 3.12
C HIS A 73 1.66 4.66 2.15
N PHE A 74 1.60 5.87 2.71
CA PHE A 74 1.10 7.13 2.12
C PHE A 74 -0.42 7.25 2.05
N LEU A 75 -0.90 8.47 2.27
CA LEU A 75 -2.33 8.80 2.22
C LEU A 75 -2.88 8.72 0.80
N VAL A 76 -2.20 9.33 -0.17
CA VAL A 76 -2.62 9.35 -1.58
C VAL A 76 -1.40 9.16 -2.49
N PRO A 77 -1.52 8.36 -3.57
CA PRO A 77 -2.68 7.53 -3.97
C PRO A 77 -2.84 6.18 -3.26
N ALA A 78 -1.81 5.63 -2.61
CA ALA A 78 -1.87 4.27 -2.06
C ALA A 78 -2.98 4.07 -1.03
N GLY A 79 -3.11 4.97 -0.05
CA GLY A 79 -4.16 4.92 0.97
C GLY A 79 -5.57 4.97 0.38
N ALA A 80 -5.82 5.83 -0.60
CA ALA A 80 -7.11 5.88 -1.30
C ALA A 80 -7.46 4.54 -1.98
N MET A 81 -6.50 3.91 -2.67
CA MET A 81 -6.69 2.60 -3.29
C MET A 81 -6.89 1.49 -2.24
N ALA A 82 -6.16 1.54 -1.14
CA ALA A 82 -6.31 0.59 -0.02
C ALA A 82 -7.67 0.73 0.68
N SER A 83 -8.24 1.94 0.77
CA SER A 83 -9.60 2.16 1.27
C SER A 83 -10.65 1.45 0.41
N LEU A 84 -10.50 1.48 -0.92
CA LEU A 84 -11.39 0.74 -1.82
C LEU A 84 -11.27 -0.77 -1.58
N ALA A 85 -10.05 -1.29 -1.43
CA ALA A 85 -9.82 -2.69 -1.09
C ALA A 85 -10.47 -3.06 0.25
N SER A 86 -10.26 -2.25 1.28
CA SER A 86 -10.85 -2.41 2.63
C SER A 86 -12.37 -2.46 2.60
N LEU A 87 -13.02 -1.50 1.92
CA LEU A 87 -14.47 -1.49 1.75
C LEU A 87 -14.96 -2.73 1.00
N SER A 88 -14.23 -3.16 -0.03
CA SER A 88 -14.63 -4.29 -0.87
C SER A 88 -14.52 -5.66 -0.18
N SER A 89 -13.57 -5.82 0.75
CA SER A 89 -13.33 -7.06 1.48
C SER A 89 -13.86 -7.04 2.91
N ARG A 90 -14.32 -5.88 3.40
CA ARG A 90 -14.65 -5.60 4.81
C ARG A 90 -13.49 -5.87 5.75
N THR A 91 -12.26 -5.68 5.28
CA THR A 91 -11.05 -5.84 6.10
C THR A 91 -10.66 -4.49 6.73
N PRO A 92 -10.27 -4.45 8.02
CA PRO A 92 -9.73 -3.23 8.64
C PRO A 92 -8.53 -2.64 7.89
N LEU A 93 -8.44 -1.31 7.88
CA LEU A 93 -7.35 -0.55 7.25
C LEU A 93 -6.51 0.16 8.31
N VAL A 94 -5.19 -0.03 8.23
CA VAL A 94 -4.18 0.77 8.94
C VAL A 94 -3.42 1.58 7.89
N LEU A 95 -3.23 2.87 8.13
CA LEU A 95 -2.59 3.77 7.18
C LEU A 95 -1.49 4.58 7.86
N THR A 96 -0.29 4.55 7.29
CA THR A 96 0.80 5.46 7.68
C THR A 96 0.81 6.65 6.72
N ALA A 97 0.47 7.82 7.25
CA ALA A 97 0.59 9.10 6.54
C ALA A 97 1.94 9.74 6.84
N HIS A 98 2.59 10.27 5.81
CA HIS A 98 3.87 10.98 5.93
C HIS A 98 3.69 12.48 6.00
N GLY A 99 4.75 13.22 6.34
CA GLY A 99 4.68 14.67 6.56
C GLY A 99 4.07 15.45 5.38
N GLN A 100 4.39 15.08 4.14
CA GLN A 100 3.79 15.72 2.95
C GLN A 100 2.30 15.40 2.78
N ASP A 101 1.87 14.20 3.14
CA ASP A 101 0.45 13.81 3.10
C ASP A 101 -0.36 14.70 4.03
N VAL A 102 0.14 14.85 5.27
CA VAL A 102 -0.51 15.66 6.30
C VAL A 102 -0.54 17.14 5.90
N ARG A 103 0.56 17.66 5.36
CA ARG A 103 0.63 19.04 4.87
C ARG A 103 -0.39 19.33 3.77
N ASN A 104 -0.70 18.34 2.93
CA ASN A 104 -1.62 18.49 1.82
C ASN A 104 -3.09 18.27 2.19
N LEU A 105 -3.40 17.90 3.43
CA LEU A 105 -4.79 17.74 3.88
C LEU A 105 -5.57 19.03 3.73
N GLY A 106 -6.76 18.95 3.12
CA GLY A 106 -7.63 20.10 2.85
C GLY A 106 -7.23 20.94 1.63
N SER A 107 -6.15 20.59 0.91
CA SER A 107 -5.77 21.27 -0.35
C SER A 107 -6.70 20.96 -1.52
N ILE A 108 -7.47 19.88 -1.43
CA ILE A 108 -8.52 19.50 -2.38
C ILE A 108 -9.83 19.44 -1.58
N PRO A 109 -10.86 20.23 -1.95
CA PRO A 109 -12.18 20.15 -1.33
C PRO A 109 -12.78 18.77 -1.55
N GLY A 110 -13.37 18.20 -0.49
CA GLY A 110 -14.12 16.94 -0.54
C GLY A 110 -15.51 17.10 -1.14
#